data_AF-A0ABD5GHZ8-F1
#
_entry.id   AF-A0ABD5GHZ8-F1
#
_cell.length_a   1.000
_cell.length_b   1.000
_cell.length_c   1.000
_cell.angle_alpha   90.00
_cell.angle_beta   90.00
_cell.angle_gamma   90.00
#
_symmetry.space_group_name_H-M   'P 1'
#
loop_
_entity.id
_entity.type
_entity.pdbx_description
1 polymer ?
#
loop_
_entity_poly.entity_id
_entity_poly.type
_entity_poly.pdbx_seq_one_letter_code
_entity_poly.pdbx_strand_id
1 'polypeptide(L)'
;MSRTGLAKLLRANAHHGAIPKFKRNLLLRDFIPSLGCSTRTLGCGVLDFIVFGEAYFLALENAFGQVIELQHLPAINMRVKVDGGFVMLLPNGQEVEFEADEVVHVMDYDVEQNIYGVPDYLGGMQALLLNEAATLFRRRYYSNGAHAGFIFYTNDPDLTEEDEEEMKAQIGASKGVGNFRSMFVNIPGGAEKAIQIIPVGDFQAKDELEKVKNITRNDVIAAHRMNPALAGIMPENVGGFGDIEKIDRVYTNNEIRPIQLLFLELNQVLRQDRRIAFAEADDH
;
A
#
# COMPACT_ATOMS: atom_id res chain seq x y z
N MET A 1 -6.08 5.13 -10.60
CA MET A 1 -6.32 3.90 -9.79
C MET A 1 -7.54 4.14 -8.91
N SER A 2 -8.35 3.13 -8.60
CA SER A 2 -9.53 3.33 -7.72
C SER A 2 -9.12 3.44 -6.24
N ARG A 3 -9.92 4.12 -5.41
CA ARG A 3 -9.70 4.20 -3.95
C ARG A 3 -9.63 2.81 -3.30
N THR A 4 -10.47 1.87 -3.74
CA THR A 4 -10.38 0.46 -3.31
C THR A 4 -9.04 -0.19 -3.69
N GLY A 5 -8.45 0.20 -4.82
CA GLY A 5 -7.10 -0.19 -5.20
C GLY A 5 -6.06 0.30 -4.19
N LEU A 6 -6.06 1.60 -3.88
CA LEU A 6 -5.15 2.19 -2.88
C LEU A 6 -5.27 1.53 -1.51
N ALA A 7 -6.50 1.29 -1.04
CA ALA A 7 -6.73 0.60 0.23
C ALA A 7 -6.19 -0.84 0.24
N LYS A 8 -6.29 -1.56 -0.89
CA LYS A 8 -5.72 -2.91 -1.04
C LYS A 8 -4.20 -2.88 -1.08
N LEU A 9 -3.58 -1.85 -1.66
CA LEU A 9 -2.11 -1.72 -1.75
C LEU A 9 -1.44 -1.73 -0.38
N LEU A 10 -2.12 -1.29 0.69
CA LEU A 10 -1.62 -1.39 2.07
C LEU A 10 -1.25 -2.83 2.49
N ARG A 11 -1.72 -3.86 1.78
CA ARG A 11 -1.41 -5.27 2.03
C ARG A 11 -0.45 -5.88 1.01
N ALA A 12 -0.05 -5.12 -0.01
CA ALA A 12 0.77 -5.60 -1.12
C ALA A 12 2.23 -5.84 -0.71
N ASN A 13 2.78 -5.00 0.15
CA ASN A 13 4.14 -5.19 0.65
C ASN A 13 4.28 -4.81 2.15
N ALA A 14 5.32 -5.35 2.78
CA ALA A 14 5.55 -5.19 4.22
C ALA A 14 5.92 -3.76 4.64
N HIS A 15 6.65 -3.03 3.81
CA HIS A 15 7.14 -1.68 4.16
C HIS A 15 6.05 -0.62 3.95
N HIS A 16 5.47 -0.56 2.76
CA HIS A 16 4.35 0.32 2.42
C HIS A 16 3.18 0.16 3.38
N GLY A 17 2.78 -1.06 3.74
CA GLY A 17 1.66 -1.26 4.66
C GLY A 17 1.90 -0.72 6.08
N ALA A 18 3.16 -0.71 6.52
CA ALA A 18 3.54 -0.25 7.86
C ALA A 18 3.66 1.28 7.94
N ILE A 19 4.18 1.93 6.88
CA ILE A 19 4.54 3.35 6.90
C ILE A 19 3.34 4.28 7.17
N PRO A 20 2.16 4.17 6.50
CA PRO A 20 1.01 5.04 6.76
C PRO A 20 0.54 4.97 8.22
N LYS A 21 0.49 3.78 8.80
CA LYS A 21 0.11 3.61 10.21
C LYS A 21 1.16 4.19 11.15
N PHE A 22 2.45 4.07 10.80
CA PHE A 22 3.53 4.67 11.57
C PHE A 22 3.45 6.20 11.54
N LYS A 23 3.31 6.82 10.36
CA LYS A 23 3.12 8.28 10.23
C LYS A 23 1.91 8.78 11.03
N ARG A 24 0.77 8.08 10.94
CA ARG A 24 -0.41 8.36 11.76
C ARG A 24 -0.08 8.31 13.25
N ASN A 25 0.63 7.28 13.71
CA ASN A 25 0.98 7.14 15.12
C ASN A 25 1.91 8.26 15.60
N LEU A 26 2.89 8.67 14.78
CA LEU A 26 3.74 9.82 15.09
C LEU A 26 2.92 11.11 15.19
N LEU A 27 1.96 11.33 14.30
CA LEU A 27 1.08 12.49 14.37
C LEU A 27 0.24 12.47 15.65
N LEU A 28 -0.33 11.32 15.99
CA LEU A 28 -1.16 11.15 17.19
C LEU A 28 -0.36 11.20 18.49
N ARG A 29 0.95 11.00 18.46
CA ARG A 29 1.83 11.13 19.63
C ARG A 29 1.70 12.52 20.24
N ASP A 30 1.67 13.54 19.38
CA ASP A 30 1.63 14.94 19.80
C ASP A 30 0.17 15.45 19.88
N PHE A 31 -0.84 14.62 19.59
CA PHE A 31 -2.23 15.08 19.51
C PHE A 31 -2.88 15.31 20.88
N ILE A 32 -3.45 16.49 21.06
CA ILE A 32 -4.22 16.87 22.24
C ILE A 32 -5.72 16.83 21.86
N PRO A 33 -6.45 15.76 22.26
CA PRO A 33 -7.85 15.60 21.91
C PRO A 33 -8.74 16.59 22.65
N SER A 34 -9.94 16.80 22.11
CA SER A 34 -10.99 17.59 22.72
C SER A 34 -12.31 16.81 22.71
N LEU A 35 -13.35 17.35 23.36
CA LEU A 35 -14.71 16.83 23.18
C LEU A 35 -15.25 17.04 21.75
N GLY A 36 -14.62 17.91 20.96
CA GLY A 36 -14.96 18.14 19.57
C GLY A 36 -14.37 17.11 18.62
N CYS A 37 -13.21 16.52 18.95
CA CYS A 37 -12.61 15.49 18.13
C CYS A 37 -11.72 14.57 18.97
N SER A 38 -12.09 13.29 19.00
CA SER A 38 -11.37 12.27 19.75
C SER A 38 -10.10 11.80 19.02
N THR A 39 -9.15 11.22 19.77
CA THR A 39 -7.95 10.57 19.20
C THR A 39 -8.32 9.51 18.16
N ARG A 40 -9.44 8.80 18.35
CA ARG A 40 -9.93 7.82 17.39
C ARG A 40 -10.41 8.50 16.11
N THR A 41 -11.23 9.54 16.23
CA THR A 41 -11.76 10.30 15.09
C THR A 41 -10.62 10.86 14.25
N LEU A 42 -9.70 11.60 14.88
CA LEU A 42 -8.56 12.17 14.17
C LEU A 42 -7.66 11.06 13.60
N GLY A 43 -7.41 10.00 14.35
CA GLY A 43 -6.58 8.89 13.90
C GLY A 43 -7.11 8.17 12.66
N CYS A 44 -8.43 8.05 12.52
CA CYS A 44 -9.05 7.55 11.29
C CYS A 44 -8.84 8.52 10.13
N GLY A 45 -9.13 9.81 10.33
CA GLY A 45 -8.96 10.83 9.29
C GLY A 45 -7.51 10.96 8.83
N VAL A 46 -6.55 10.97 9.74
CA VAL A 46 -5.11 11.02 9.41
C VAL A 46 -4.67 9.80 8.61
N LEU A 47 -5.18 8.60 8.93
CA LEU A 47 -4.88 7.42 8.14
C LEU A 47 -5.45 7.54 6.73
N ASP A 48 -6.70 8.00 6.60
CA ASP A 48 -7.33 8.24 5.31
C ASP A 48 -6.54 9.27 4.50
N PHE A 49 -6.12 10.36 5.13
CA PHE A 49 -5.28 11.39 4.50
C PHE A 49 -3.99 10.82 3.96
N ILE A 50 -3.25 10.03 4.75
CA ILE A 50 -1.99 9.45 4.28
C ILE A 50 -2.20 8.44 3.15
N VAL A 51 -3.34 7.75 3.10
CA VAL A 51 -3.63 6.68 2.12
C VAL A 51 -4.28 7.20 0.84
N PHE A 52 -5.11 8.23 0.94
CA PHE A 52 -5.93 8.74 -0.15
C PHE A 52 -5.59 10.19 -0.53
N GLY A 53 -4.74 10.88 0.23
CA GLY A 53 -4.45 12.31 0.08
C GLY A 53 -5.50 13.21 0.74
N GLU A 54 -6.51 12.64 1.41
CA GLU A 54 -7.66 13.37 1.92
C GLU A 54 -8.40 12.66 3.06
N ALA A 55 -9.15 13.43 3.84
CA ALA A 55 -9.98 12.98 4.94
C ALA A 55 -11.28 13.79 5.02
N TYR A 56 -12.34 13.16 5.52
CA TYR A 56 -13.66 13.77 5.63
C TYR A 56 -14.19 13.67 7.06
N PHE A 57 -14.79 14.76 7.53
CA PHE A 57 -15.41 14.82 8.86
C PHE A 57 -16.80 15.44 8.77
N LEU A 58 -17.81 14.75 9.27
CA LEU A 58 -19.14 15.31 9.48
C LEU A 58 -19.11 16.29 10.65
N ALA A 59 -19.55 17.53 10.41
CA ALA A 59 -19.69 18.58 11.41
C ALA A 59 -21.04 18.46 12.13
N LEU A 60 -21.02 18.07 13.41
CA LEU A 60 -22.23 17.96 14.22
C LEU A 60 -22.49 19.28 14.94
N GLU A 61 -23.63 19.87 14.64
CA GLU A 61 -24.06 21.14 15.21
C GLU A 61 -24.99 20.98 16.40
N ASN A 62 -24.95 21.95 17.31
CA ASN A 62 -25.97 22.11 18.33
C ASN A 62 -27.19 22.88 17.79
N ALA A 63 -28.23 23.07 18.62
CA ALA A 63 -29.44 23.81 18.26
C ALA A 63 -29.21 25.30 17.89
N PHE A 64 -28.01 25.83 18.10
CA PHE A 64 -27.61 27.19 17.75
C PHE A 64 -26.73 27.26 16.49
N GLY A 65 -26.56 26.15 15.76
CA GLY A 65 -25.74 26.08 14.55
C GLY A 65 -24.23 26.15 14.82
N GLN A 66 -23.78 25.73 16.01
CA GLN A 66 -22.35 25.70 16.33
C GLN A 66 -21.85 24.26 16.25
N VAL A 67 -20.76 24.02 15.51
CA VAL A 67 -20.11 22.71 15.43
C VAL A 67 -19.49 22.34 16.77
N ILE A 68 -20.06 21.32 17.42
CA ILE A 68 -19.65 20.86 18.75
C ILE A 68 -18.83 19.57 18.72
N GLU A 69 -18.94 18.79 17.64
CA GLU A 69 -18.27 17.51 17.45
C GLU A 69 -18.01 17.24 15.97
N LEU A 70 -16.91 16.55 15.68
CA LEU A 70 -16.57 16.01 14.38
C LEU A 70 -16.64 14.49 14.40
N GLN A 71 -17.25 13.90 13.37
CA GLN A 71 -17.26 12.46 13.17
C GLN A 71 -16.57 12.08 11.87
N HIS A 72 -15.70 11.08 11.92
CA HIS A 72 -14.96 10.61 10.75
C HIS A 72 -15.92 9.97 9.74
N LEU A 73 -15.82 10.38 8.48
CA LEU A 73 -16.47 9.73 7.35
C LEU A 73 -15.41 8.96 6.54
N PRO A 74 -15.58 7.64 6.28
CA PRO A 74 -14.59 6.85 5.57
C PRO A 74 -14.31 7.37 4.16
N ALA A 75 -13.10 7.86 3.92
CA ALA A 75 -12.74 8.47 2.65
C ALA A 75 -12.94 7.52 1.46
N ILE A 76 -12.74 6.22 1.62
CA ILE A 76 -12.99 5.24 0.53
C ILE A 76 -14.44 5.29 -0.01
N ASN A 77 -15.41 5.66 0.82
CA ASN A 77 -16.84 5.70 0.51
C ASN A 77 -17.37 7.07 0.06
N MET A 78 -16.64 8.16 0.32
CA MET A 78 -17.09 9.52 0.00
C MET A 78 -16.98 9.86 -1.48
N ARG A 79 -17.82 10.74 -2.02
CA ARG A 79 -17.66 11.37 -3.34
C ARG A 79 -18.05 12.84 -3.23
N VAL A 80 -17.41 13.67 -4.03
CA VAL A 80 -17.78 15.07 -4.20
C VAL A 80 -18.83 15.17 -5.31
N LYS A 81 -19.92 15.88 -5.03
CA LYS A 81 -21.00 16.12 -5.98
C LYS A 81 -20.64 17.27 -6.94
N VAL A 82 -21.16 17.23 -8.17
CA VAL A 82 -20.86 18.25 -9.20
C VAL A 82 -21.56 19.59 -8.89
N ASP A 83 -22.75 19.53 -8.29
CA ASP A 83 -23.57 20.66 -7.85
C ASP A 83 -23.19 21.20 -6.46
N GLY A 84 -22.15 20.63 -5.83
CA GLY A 84 -21.73 20.96 -4.47
C GLY A 84 -22.22 19.94 -3.44
N GLY A 85 -21.50 19.87 -2.32
CA GLY A 85 -21.75 18.86 -1.29
C GLY A 85 -21.10 17.52 -1.57
N PHE A 86 -21.49 16.52 -0.79
CA PHE A 86 -20.86 15.22 -0.74
C PHE A 86 -21.89 14.09 -0.72
N VAL A 87 -21.46 12.90 -1.11
CA VAL A 87 -22.26 11.68 -0.96
C VAL A 87 -21.40 10.54 -0.43
N MET A 88 -21.91 9.80 0.54
CA MET A 88 -21.28 8.60 1.06
C MET A 88 -22.00 7.36 0.53
N LEU A 89 -21.24 6.50 -0.14
CA LEU A 89 -21.73 5.21 -0.65
C LEU A 89 -21.76 4.17 0.47
N LEU A 90 -22.93 3.65 0.80
CA LEU A 90 -23.10 2.61 1.81
C LEU A 90 -22.91 1.20 1.23
N PRO A 91 -22.54 0.19 2.04
CA PRO A 91 -22.30 -1.18 1.57
C PRO A 91 -23.51 -1.86 0.91
N ASN A 92 -24.72 -1.41 1.23
CA ASN A 92 -25.98 -1.93 0.67
C ASN A 92 -26.41 -1.22 -0.62
N GLY A 93 -25.56 -0.36 -1.20
CA GLY A 93 -25.85 0.42 -2.40
C GLY A 93 -26.74 1.64 -2.16
N GLN A 94 -27.08 1.95 -0.91
CA GLN A 94 -27.72 3.22 -0.57
C GLN A 94 -26.68 4.34 -0.50
N GLU A 95 -27.18 5.57 -0.58
CA GLU A 95 -26.38 6.78 -0.55
C GLU A 95 -26.86 7.68 0.59
N VAL A 96 -25.92 8.33 1.26
CA VAL A 96 -26.19 9.41 2.22
C VAL A 96 -25.62 10.68 1.63
N GLU A 97 -26.48 11.65 1.34
CA GLU A 97 -26.07 12.96 0.85
C GLU A 97 -25.79 13.90 2.01
N PHE A 98 -24.85 14.81 1.78
CA PHE A 98 -24.46 15.88 2.69
C PHE A 98 -24.34 17.18 1.90
N GLU A 99 -24.78 18.27 2.51
CA GLU A 99 -24.55 19.61 2.01
C GLU A 99 -23.07 20.00 2.16
N ALA A 100 -22.65 21.06 1.47
CA ALA A 100 -21.24 21.46 1.40
C ALA A 100 -20.68 21.92 2.76
N ASP A 101 -21.52 22.50 3.62
CA ASP A 101 -21.18 23.00 4.94
C ASP A 101 -21.24 21.93 6.04
N GLU A 102 -21.88 20.78 5.78
CA GLU A 102 -21.96 19.67 6.74
C GLU A 102 -20.66 18.86 6.85
N VAL A 103 -19.78 18.92 5.85
CA VAL A 103 -18.57 18.09 5.80
C VAL A 103 -17.32 18.93 5.68
N VAL A 104 -16.39 18.74 6.62
CA VAL A 104 -15.03 19.26 6.52
C VAL A 104 -14.17 18.30 5.72
N HIS A 105 -13.68 18.76 4.56
CA HIS A 105 -12.81 18.00 3.67
C HIS A 105 -11.38 18.52 3.79
N VAL A 106 -10.54 17.77 4.50
CA VAL A 106 -9.10 18.05 4.63
C VAL A 106 -8.41 17.31 3.49
N MET A 107 -7.75 18.01 2.58
CA MET A 107 -7.06 17.38 1.44
C MET A 107 -5.79 18.12 1.08
N ASP A 108 -4.82 17.38 0.54
CA ASP A 108 -3.69 18.00 -0.14
C ASP A 108 -4.10 18.47 -1.53
N TYR A 109 -3.61 19.65 -1.91
CA TYR A 109 -3.85 20.21 -3.23
C TYR A 109 -3.19 19.36 -4.32
N ASP A 110 -3.95 19.05 -5.37
CA ASP A 110 -3.46 18.42 -6.57
C ASP A 110 -3.40 19.43 -7.73
N VAL A 111 -2.31 19.41 -8.49
CA VAL A 111 -2.11 20.38 -9.59
C VAL A 111 -3.02 20.11 -10.78
N GLU A 112 -3.53 18.88 -10.91
CA GLU A 112 -4.42 18.49 -12.01
C GLU A 112 -5.89 18.84 -11.72
N GLN A 113 -6.29 18.89 -10.46
CA GLN A 113 -7.67 19.14 -10.04
C GLN A 113 -7.78 19.60 -8.58
N ASN A 114 -8.90 20.24 -8.21
CA ASN A 114 -9.16 20.74 -6.86
C ASN A 114 -10.44 20.15 -6.23
N ILE A 115 -10.70 18.87 -6.51
CA ILE A 115 -11.87 18.08 -6.11
C ILE A 115 -11.50 17.02 -5.07
N TYR A 116 -10.34 16.39 -5.22
CA TYR A 116 -9.86 15.31 -4.36
C TYR A 116 -8.39 15.51 -4.01
N GLY A 117 -8.00 14.98 -2.86
CA GLY A 117 -6.59 14.80 -2.56
C GLY A 117 -5.96 13.65 -3.36
N VAL A 118 -4.64 13.71 -3.52
CA VAL A 118 -3.85 12.64 -4.13
C VAL A 118 -2.69 12.31 -3.19
N PRO A 119 -2.45 11.04 -2.82
CA PRO A 119 -1.39 10.70 -1.89
C PRO A 119 -0.01 10.80 -2.57
N ASP A 120 0.96 11.44 -1.91
CA ASP A 120 2.33 11.65 -2.42
C ASP A 120 3.04 10.38 -2.90
N TYR A 121 2.77 9.25 -2.25
CA TYR A 121 3.43 7.99 -2.58
C TYR A 121 2.97 7.37 -3.91
N LEU A 122 1.97 7.95 -4.57
CA LEU A 122 1.39 7.42 -5.81
C LEU A 122 2.47 7.23 -6.90
N GLY A 123 3.49 8.10 -6.95
CA GLY A 123 4.63 7.96 -7.86
C GLY A 123 5.45 6.67 -7.64
N GLY A 124 5.49 6.15 -6.42
CA GLY A 124 6.18 4.90 -6.05
C GLY A 124 5.36 3.63 -6.29
N MET A 125 4.15 3.74 -6.86
CA MET A 125 3.22 2.62 -7.00
C MET A 125 3.76 1.48 -7.88
N GLN A 126 4.47 1.80 -8.96
CA GLN A 126 5.03 0.76 -9.84
C GLN A 126 6.15 -0.03 -9.13
N ALA A 127 6.98 0.66 -8.34
CA ALA A 127 7.98 0.01 -7.50
C ALA A 127 7.32 -0.89 -6.44
N LEU A 128 6.25 -0.40 -5.80
CA LEU A 128 5.47 -1.17 -4.83
C LEU A 128 4.93 -2.47 -5.44
N LEU A 129 4.28 -2.39 -6.61
CA LEU A 129 3.69 -3.54 -7.30
C LEU A 129 4.76 -4.52 -7.79
N LEU A 130 5.88 -4.02 -8.31
CA LEU A 130 7.02 -4.86 -8.71
C LEU A 130 7.62 -5.58 -7.51
N ASN A 131 7.71 -4.91 -6.36
CA ASN A 131 8.19 -5.51 -5.11
C ASN A 131 7.27 -6.64 -4.62
N GLU A 132 5.94 -6.43 -4.70
CA GLU A 132 4.94 -7.46 -4.42
C GLU A 132 5.09 -8.64 -5.37
N ALA A 133 5.18 -8.39 -6.68
CA ALA A 133 5.33 -9.42 -7.70
C ALA A 133 6.58 -10.29 -7.46
N ALA A 134 7.72 -9.68 -7.12
CA ALA A 134 8.94 -10.41 -6.76
C ALA A 134 8.76 -11.28 -5.51
N THR A 135 7.98 -10.81 -4.53
CA THR A 135 7.65 -11.57 -3.31
C THR A 135 6.75 -12.76 -3.63
N LEU A 136 5.69 -12.54 -4.41
CA LEU A 136 4.77 -13.59 -4.85
C LEU A 136 5.46 -14.64 -5.72
N PHE A 137 6.37 -14.21 -6.61
CA PHE A 137 7.20 -15.10 -7.41
C PHE A 137 8.04 -16.01 -6.52
N ARG A 138 8.81 -15.45 -5.57
CA ARG A 138 9.64 -16.23 -4.63
C ARG A 138 8.80 -17.22 -3.83
N ARG A 139 7.66 -16.78 -3.30
CA ARG A 139 6.72 -17.65 -2.56
C ARG A 139 6.27 -18.83 -3.43
N ARG A 140 5.80 -18.57 -4.65
CA ARG A 140 5.36 -19.61 -5.59
C ARG A 140 6.50 -20.56 -5.96
N TYR A 141 7.71 -20.02 -6.17
CA TYR A 141 8.88 -20.78 -6.55
C TYR A 141 9.28 -21.78 -5.46
N TYR A 142 9.34 -21.34 -4.20
CA TYR A 142 9.64 -22.23 -3.08
C TYR A 142 8.49 -23.20 -2.79
N SER A 143 7.23 -22.77 -2.90
CA SER A 143 6.08 -23.67 -2.80
C SER A 143 6.05 -24.73 -3.91
N ASN A 144 6.70 -24.45 -5.04
CA ASN A 144 6.90 -25.36 -6.15
C ASN A 144 8.25 -26.10 -6.06
N GLY A 145 8.78 -26.43 -4.87
CA GLY A 145 10.01 -27.22 -4.77
C GLY A 145 11.29 -26.57 -5.32
N ALA A 146 11.34 -25.23 -5.36
CA ALA A 146 12.46 -24.46 -5.91
C ALA A 146 12.78 -24.74 -7.39
N HIS A 147 11.74 -24.89 -8.21
CA HIS A 147 11.84 -24.83 -9.67
C HIS A 147 10.68 -24.00 -10.26
N ALA A 148 10.91 -23.35 -11.40
CA ALA A 148 9.89 -22.57 -12.13
C ALA A 148 9.12 -23.40 -13.18
N GLY A 149 9.25 -24.73 -13.12
CA GLY A 149 8.78 -25.66 -14.13
C GLY A 149 9.92 -26.13 -15.05
N PHE A 150 9.60 -27.05 -15.95
CA PHE A 150 10.54 -27.64 -16.89
C PHE A 150 9.85 -28.01 -18.20
N ILE A 151 10.61 -28.08 -19.28
CA ILE A 151 10.20 -28.73 -20.52
C ILE A 151 10.74 -30.14 -20.47
N PHE A 152 9.85 -31.12 -20.41
CA PHE A 152 10.18 -32.52 -20.63
C PHE A 152 10.23 -32.76 -22.12
N TYR A 153 11.43 -32.98 -22.63
CA TYR A 153 11.70 -33.23 -24.03
C TYR A 153 12.01 -34.72 -24.23
N THR A 154 11.40 -35.32 -25.25
CA THR A 154 11.73 -36.66 -25.73
C THR A 154 11.84 -36.66 -27.24
N ASN A 155 12.71 -37.53 -27.78
CA ASN A 155 12.82 -37.81 -29.21
C ASN A 155 12.74 -39.31 -29.52
N ASP A 156 12.25 -40.09 -28.56
CA ASP A 156 12.13 -41.54 -28.67
C ASP A 156 11.13 -41.91 -29.80
N PRO A 157 11.60 -42.56 -30.88
CA PRO A 157 10.74 -42.97 -31.98
C PRO A 157 9.78 -44.12 -31.60
N ASP A 158 10.03 -44.82 -30.49
CA ASP A 158 9.24 -45.96 -30.02
C ASP A 158 8.15 -45.54 -29.02
N LEU A 159 8.02 -44.24 -28.70
CA LEU A 159 6.98 -43.73 -27.80
C LEU A 159 5.59 -43.84 -28.45
N THR A 160 4.67 -44.55 -27.80
CA THR A 160 3.31 -44.71 -28.32
C THR A 160 2.45 -43.45 -28.04
N GLU A 161 1.34 -43.30 -28.77
CA GLU A 161 0.36 -42.23 -28.49
C GLU A 161 -0.21 -42.33 -27.07
N GLU A 162 -0.40 -43.55 -26.56
CA GLU A 162 -0.92 -43.80 -25.21
C GLU A 162 0.09 -43.35 -24.14
N ASP A 163 1.37 -43.68 -24.31
CA ASP A 163 2.45 -43.23 -23.41
C ASP A 163 2.59 -41.69 -23.43
N GLU A 164 2.46 -41.07 -24.60
CA GLU A 164 2.51 -39.61 -24.74
C GLU A 164 1.34 -38.93 -24.01
N GLU A 165 0.13 -39.47 -24.12
CA GLU A 165 -1.04 -38.96 -23.39
C GLU A 165 -0.89 -39.17 -21.88
N GLU A 166 -0.37 -40.32 -21.42
CA GLU A 166 -0.12 -40.56 -20.01
C GLU A 166 0.94 -39.61 -19.44
N MET A 167 2.06 -39.41 -20.14
CA MET A 167 3.10 -38.47 -19.73
C MET A 167 2.58 -37.02 -19.71
N LYS A 168 1.79 -36.60 -20.72
CA LYS A 168 1.13 -35.29 -20.72
C LYS A 168 0.16 -35.16 -19.54
N ALA A 169 -0.60 -36.20 -19.21
CA ALA A 169 -1.52 -36.20 -18.09
C ALA A 169 -0.77 -36.09 -16.76
N GLN A 170 0.32 -36.84 -16.57
CA GLN A 170 1.13 -36.79 -15.34
C GLN A 170 1.84 -35.43 -15.17
N ILE A 171 2.43 -34.89 -16.24
CA ILE A 171 3.08 -33.57 -16.22
C ILE A 171 2.04 -32.46 -16.04
N GLY A 172 0.89 -32.56 -16.71
CA GLY A 172 -0.23 -31.63 -16.55
C GLY A 172 -0.89 -31.70 -15.17
N ALA A 173 -0.90 -32.87 -14.53
CA ALA A 173 -1.36 -33.07 -13.15
C ALA A 173 -0.35 -32.54 -12.12
N SER A 174 0.95 -32.48 -12.46
CA SER A 174 1.98 -31.76 -11.72
C SER A 174 1.83 -30.24 -11.86
N LYS A 175 0.65 -29.70 -11.54
CA LYS A 175 0.44 -28.25 -11.47
C LYS A 175 1.26 -27.70 -10.30
N GLY A 176 2.36 -27.03 -10.63
CA GLY A 176 3.06 -26.21 -9.66
C GLY A 176 2.16 -25.15 -9.04
N VAL A 177 2.53 -24.65 -7.86
CA VAL A 177 1.75 -23.62 -7.16
C VAL A 177 1.80 -22.30 -7.97
N GLY A 178 0.65 -21.87 -8.51
CA GLY A 178 0.51 -20.59 -9.22
C GLY A 178 0.62 -20.71 -10.75
N ASN A 179 1.41 -19.82 -11.37
CA ASN A 179 1.54 -19.70 -12.84
C ASN A 179 2.72 -20.53 -13.42
N PHE A 180 3.43 -21.31 -12.61
CA PHE A 180 4.48 -22.20 -13.12
C PHE A 180 3.85 -23.44 -13.75
N ARG A 181 4.23 -23.72 -15.00
CA ARG A 181 3.74 -24.88 -15.75
C ARG A 181 4.90 -25.58 -16.42
N SER A 182 4.93 -26.89 -16.27
CA SER A 182 5.81 -27.74 -17.06
C SER A 182 5.15 -28.08 -18.40
N MET A 183 5.97 -28.30 -19.42
CA MET A 183 5.52 -28.61 -20.78
C MET A 183 6.12 -29.96 -21.20
N PHE A 184 5.35 -30.75 -21.93
CA PHE A 184 5.84 -31.96 -22.59
C PHE A 184 5.99 -31.69 -24.08
N VAL A 185 7.15 -32.05 -24.65
CA VAL A 185 7.46 -31.88 -26.07
C VAL A 185 8.10 -33.17 -26.60
N ASN A 186 7.46 -33.79 -27.59
CA ASN A 186 8.01 -34.93 -28.32
C ASN A 186 8.40 -34.50 -29.73
N ILE A 187 9.66 -34.69 -30.13
CA ILE A 187 10.15 -34.43 -31.50
C ILE A 187 10.85 -35.68 -32.03
N PRO A 188 10.13 -36.57 -32.74
CA PRO A 188 10.70 -37.80 -33.28
C PRO A 188 11.88 -37.54 -34.23
N GLY A 189 12.99 -38.24 -34.04
CA GLY A 189 14.18 -38.10 -34.91
C GLY A 189 15.03 -36.83 -34.65
N GLY A 190 14.80 -36.13 -33.54
CA GLY A 190 15.68 -35.05 -33.06
C GLY A 190 17.07 -35.56 -32.63
N ALA A 191 18.07 -34.69 -32.59
CA ALA A 191 19.42 -35.03 -32.14
C ALA A 191 19.63 -34.75 -30.64
N GLU A 192 20.51 -35.56 -30.02
CA GLU A 192 20.93 -35.61 -28.61
C GLU A 192 19.89 -36.11 -27.58
N LYS A 193 20.24 -37.23 -26.92
CA LYS A 193 19.59 -37.92 -25.77
C LYS A 193 18.08 -38.19 -25.89
N ALA A 194 17.69 -39.45 -25.69
CA ALA A 194 16.31 -39.94 -25.77
C ALA A 194 15.30 -39.14 -24.92
N ILE A 195 15.71 -38.71 -23.73
CA ILE A 195 14.88 -37.97 -22.77
C ILE A 195 15.73 -36.84 -22.14
N GLN A 196 15.17 -35.64 -22.06
CA GLN A 196 15.79 -34.48 -21.42
C GLN A 196 14.78 -33.68 -20.60
N ILE A 197 15.24 -33.13 -19.47
CA ILE A 197 14.51 -32.14 -18.69
C ILE A 197 15.23 -30.81 -18.87
N ILE A 198 14.60 -29.87 -19.59
CA ILE A 198 15.12 -28.52 -19.81
C ILE A 198 14.46 -27.60 -18.78
N PRO A 199 15.20 -27.08 -17.79
CA PRO A 199 14.61 -26.18 -16.79
C PRO A 199 14.11 -24.89 -17.47
N VAL A 200 12.89 -24.47 -17.12
CA VAL A 200 12.35 -23.19 -17.58
C VAL A 200 12.70 -22.13 -16.55
N GLY A 201 13.47 -21.13 -16.99
CA GLY A 201 14.01 -20.10 -16.11
C GLY A 201 15.33 -20.53 -15.49
N ASP A 202 16.43 -20.11 -16.10
CA ASP A 202 17.75 -20.32 -15.53
C ASP A 202 17.90 -19.46 -14.26
N PHE A 203 18.07 -20.12 -13.12
CA PHE A 203 18.07 -19.49 -11.79
C PHE A 203 19.41 -18.83 -11.42
N GLN A 204 20.20 -18.45 -12.42
CA GLN A 204 21.33 -17.50 -12.29
C GLN A 204 20.84 -16.09 -11.86
N ALA A 205 19.54 -15.81 -11.91
CA ALA A 205 18.93 -14.52 -11.59
C ALA A 205 18.57 -14.30 -10.10
N LYS A 206 19.11 -15.09 -9.15
CA LYS A 206 18.89 -14.84 -7.70
C LYS A 206 19.30 -13.43 -7.31
N ASP A 207 20.45 -12.99 -7.81
CA ASP A 207 21.01 -11.66 -7.59
C ASP A 207 20.12 -10.57 -8.19
N GLU A 208 19.51 -10.82 -9.35
CA GLU A 208 18.61 -9.87 -9.99
C GLU A 208 17.30 -9.68 -9.22
N LEU A 209 16.71 -10.76 -8.67
CA LEU A 209 15.51 -10.64 -7.83
C LEU A 209 15.79 -9.92 -6.51
N GLU A 210 16.99 -10.10 -5.94
CA GLU A 210 17.39 -9.37 -4.74
C GLU A 210 17.60 -7.89 -5.04
N LYS A 211 18.29 -7.56 -6.13
CA LYS A 211 18.44 -6.17 -6.61
C LYS A 211 17.08 -5.52 -6.83
N VAL A 212 16.15 -6.18 -7.53
CA VAL A 212 14.79 -5.67 -7.74
C VAL A 212 14.11 -5.41 -6.39
N LYS A 213 14.19 -6.35 -5.44
CA LYS A 213 13.60 -6.17 -4.10
C LYS A 213 14.21 -5.00 -3.33
N ASN A 214 15.52 -4.79 -3.42
CA ASN A 214 16.22 -3.73 -2.70
C ASN A 214 15.98 -2.35 -3.33
N ILE A 215 16.07 -2.24 -4.66
CA ILE A 215 15.80 -0.99 -5.39
C ILE A 215 14.34 -0.56 -5.15
N THR A 216 13.38 -1.46 -5.42
CA THR A 216 11.97 -1.13 -5.25
C THR A 216 11.58 -0.86 -3.79
N ARG A 217 12.25 -1.49 -2.82
CA ARG A 217 12.10 -1.13 -1.39
C ARG A 217 12.52 0.32 -1.16
N ASN A 218 13.69 0.72 -1.66
CA ASN A 218 14.21 2.07 -1.52
C ASN A 218 13.31 3.10 -2.20
N ASP A 219 12.78 2.78 -3.40
CA ASP A 219 11.82 3.63 -4.11
C ASP A 219 10.52 3.82 -3.31
N VAL A 220 10.00 2.75 -2.70
CA VAL A 220 8.80 2.82 -1.83
C VAL A 220 9.05 3.72 -0.62
N ILE A 221 10.20 3.60 0.02
CA ILE A 221 10.57 4.42 1.18
C ILE A 221 10.73 5.89 0.77
N ALA A 222 11.40 6.13 -0.35
CA ALA A 222 11.60 7.46 -0.91
C ALA A 222 10.27 8.11 -1.30
N ALA A 223 9.35 7.36 -1.92
CA ALA A 223 8.01 7.83 -2.26
C ALA A 223 7.19 8.23 -1.03
N HIS A 224 7.41 7.55 0.10
CA HIS A 224 6.84 7.94 1.39
C HIS A 224 7.64 9.03 2.12
N ARG A 225 8.77 9.47 1.57
CA ARG A 225 9.76 10.33 2.24
C ARG A 225 10.21 9.80 3.61
N MET A 226 10.12 8.49 3.80
CA MET A 226 10.35 7.84 5.09
C MET A 226 11.85 7.65 5.35
N ASN A 227 12.30 7.87 6.59
CA ASN A 227 13.68 7.52 6.94
C ASN A 227 13.82 5.98 7.10
N PRO A 228 14.84 5.34 6.47
CA PRO A 228 15.05 3.89 6.58
C PRO A 228 15.13 3.35 8.02
N ALA A 229 15.77 4.10 8.93
CA ALA A 229 15.95 3.69 10.32
C ALA A 229 14.59 3.58 11.05
N LEU A 230 13.71 4.56 10.83
CA LEU A 230 12.35 4.57 11.37
C LEU A 230 11.44 3.55 10.66
N ALA A 231 11.77 3.13 9.44
CA ALA A 231 11.02 2.15 8.67
C ALA A 231 11.31 0.70 9.06
N GLY A 232 12.13 0.48 10.10
CA GLY A 232 12.51 -0.85 10.58
C GLY A 232 13.49 -1.58 9.65
N ILE A 233 14.30 -0.84 8.90
CA ILE A 233 15.30 -1.41 8.01
C ILE A 233 16.60 -1.57 8.79
N MET A 234 17.25 -2.72 8.62
CA MET A 234 18.55 -2.96 9.21
C MET A 234 19.64 -2.26 8.37
N PRO A 235 20.60 -1.58 9.00
CA PRO A 235 21.72 -0.98 8.28
C PRO A 235 22.62 -2.07 7.67
N GLU A 236 23.15 -1.80 6.48
CA GLU A 236 24.07 -2.72 5.78
C GLU A 236 25.55 -2.46 6.16
N ASN A 237 25.84 -1.34 6.82
CA ASN A 237 27.18 -0.91 7.23
C ASN A 237 27.37 -0.99 8.75
N VAL A 238 28.62 -1.19 9.18
CA VAL A 238 29.00 -1.31 10.61
C VAL A 238 28.68 -0.05 11.42
N GLY A 239 28.61 1.12 10.78
CA GLY A 239 28.31 2.41 11.43
C GLY A 239 26.83 2.70 11.71
N GLY A 240 25.90 1.87 11.21
CA GLY A 240 24.47 2.08 11.39
C GLY A 240 23.92 3.38 10.76
N PHE A 241 22.75 3.82 11.23
CA PHE A 241 22.12 5.07 10.80
C PHE A 241 22.51 6.29 11.65
N GLY A 242 23.23 6.08 12.75
CA GLY A 242 23.53 7.13 13.74
C GLY A 242 22.46 7.23 14.84
N ASP A 243 22.30 8.43 15.39
CA ASP A 243 21.40 8.71 16.51
C ASP A 243 19.92 8.70 16.06
N ILE A 244 19.17 7.70 16.53
CA ILE A 244 17.77 7.49 16.16
C ILE A 244 16.84 8.57 16.71
N GLU A 245 17.15 9.16 17.87
CA GLU A 245 16.32 10.22 18.47
C GLU A 245 16.44 11.51 17.65
N LYS A 246 17.67 11.82 17.18
CA LYS A 246 17.87 12.94 16.26
C LYS A 246 17.16 12.72 14.92
N ILE A 247 17.17 11.50 14.41
CA ILE A 247 16.45 11.14 13.17
C ILE A 247 14.94 11.32 13.37
N ASP A 248 14.37 10.77 14.45
CA ASP A 248 12.94 10.90 14.76
C ASP A 248 12.52 12.37 14.89
N ARG A 249 13.31 13.18 15.59
CA ARG A 249 13.04 14.61 15.75
C ARG A 249 13.02 15.35 14.41
N VAL A 250 14.05 15.16 13.58
CA VAL A 250 14.12 15.83 12.26
C VAL A 250 12.98 15.37 11.35
N TYR A 251 12.71 14.06 11.34
CA TYR A 251 11.62 13.49 10.55
C TYR A 251 10.24 14.01 11.01
N THR A 252 9.98 13.99 12.31
CA THR A 252 8.73 14.51 12.88
C THR A 252 8.52 15.99 12.49
N ASN A 253 9.54 16.82 12.68
CA ASN A 253 9.46 18.24 12.41
C ASN A 253 9.19 18.56 10.93
N ASN A 254 9.77 17.78 10.01
CA ASN A 254 9.70 18.06 8.57
C ASN A 254 8.57 17.33 7.84
N GLU A 255 8.13 16.18 8.33
CA GLU A 255 7.18 15.32 7.62
C GLU A 255 5.85 15.14 8.36
N ILE A 256 5.83 15.24 9.69
CA ILE A 256 4.62 14.98 10.48
C ILE A 256 3.94 16.27 10.92
N ARG A 257 4.70 17.26 11.39
CA ARG A 257 4.12 18.55 11.82
C ARG A 257 3.45 19.34 10.71
N PRO A 258 3.95 19.36 9.45
CA PRO A 258 3.21 19.98 8.36
C PRO A 258 1.82 19.36 8.17
N ILE A 259 1.69 18.03 8.34
CA ILE A 259 0.39 17.35 8.29
C ILE A 259 -0.49 17.77 9.48
N GLN A 260 0.08 17.94 10.68
CA GLN A 260 -0.66 18.47 11.84
C GLN A 260 -1.30 19.84 11.52
N LEU A 261 -0.60 20.72 10.80
CA LEU A 261 -1.12 22.04 10.41
C LEU A 261 -2.37 21.93 9.53
N LEU A 262 -2.40 20.99 8.58
CA LEU A 262 -3.58 20.72 7.75
C LEU A 262 -4.77 20.31 8.63
N PHE A 263 -4.56 19.46 9.62
CA PHE A 263 -5.62 19.06 10.55
C PHE A 263 -6.03 20.15 11.54
N LEU A 264 -5.24 21.22 11.72
CA LEU A 264 -5.69 22.39 12.48
C LEU A 264 -6.76 23.21 11.74
N GLU A 265 -6.99 22.98 10.45
CA GLU A 265 -8.13 23.56 9.71
C GLU A 265 -9.48 23.15 10.31
N LEU A 266 -9.55 21.98 10.97
CA LEU A 266 -10.74 21.55 11.73
C LEU A 266 -11.18 22.60 12.77
N ASN A 267 -10.25 23.39 13.31
CA ASN A 267 -10.54 24.44 14.29
C ASN A 267 -11.23 25.68 13.69
N GLN A 268 -11.27 25.80 12.36
CA GLN A 268 -11.99 26.88 11.69
C GLN A 268 -13.51 26.72 11.86
N VAL A 269 -14.00 25.48 11.87
CA VAL A 269 -15.43 25.19 12.05
C VAL A 269 -15.78 24.86 13.50
N LEU A 270 -14.88 24.19 14.24
CA LEU A 270 -15.12 23.80 15.62
C LEU A 270 -15.32 25.03 16.52
N ARG A 271 -16.35 24.94 17.38
CA ARG A 271 -16.56 25.92 18.45
C ARG A 271 -15.30 26.02 19.32
N GLN A 272 -15.02 27.22 19.83
CA GLN A 272 -13.75 27.55 20.49
C GLN A 272 -13.34 26.60 21.63
N ASP A 273 -14.29 26.16 22.47
CA ASP A 273 -14.07 25.21 23.58
C ASP A 273 -13.94 23.73 23.13
N ARG A 274 -14.16 23.47 21.85
CA ARG A 274 -14.13 22.14 21.21
C ARG A 274 -12.94 21.96 20.28
N ARG A 275 -12.10 22.99 20.14
CA ARG A 275 -10.91 22.95 19.30
C ARG A 275 -9.90 21.92 19.77
N ILE A 276 -9.17 21.37 18.82
CA ILE A 276 -8.05 20.46 19.05
C ILE A 276 -6.72 21.21 19.04
N ALA A 277 -5.66 20.56 19.53
CA ALA A 277 -4.31 21.09 19.46
C ALA A 277 -3.28 19.96 19.27
N PHE A 278 -2.03 20.34 19.03
CA PHE A 278 -0.87 19.46 19.07
C PHE A 278 0.16 20.02 20.06
N ALA A 279 0.89 19.15 20.76
CA ALA A 279 1.98 19.52 21.66
C ALA A 279 3.15 20.15 20.89
N GLU A 280 3.91 21.02 21.55
CA GLU A 280 5.06 21.68 20.94
C GLU A 280 6.31 20.79 20.97
N ALA A 281 7.34 21.19 20.23
CA ALA A 281 8.57 20.41 20.09
C ALA A 281 9.33 20.19 21.39
N ASP A 282 9.25 21.17 22.28
CA ASP A 282 10.04 21.24 23.48
C ASP A 282 9.35 20.51 24.65
N ASP A 283 8.16 19.95 24.42
CA ASP A 283 7.39 19.19 25.40
C ASP A 283 7.84 17.71 25.53
N HIS A 284 8.88 17.28 24.81
CA HIS A 284 9.36 15.90 24.70
C HIS A 284 10.88 15.73 24.88
#